data_AF-X1R6H6-F1
#
_entry.id   AF-X1R6H6-F1
#
_cell.length_a   1.000
_cell.length_b   1.000
_cell.length_c   1.000
_cell.angle_alpha   90.00
_cell.angle_beta   90.00
_cell.angle_gamma   90.00
#
_symmetry.space_group_name_H-M   'P 1'
#
loop_
_entity.id
_entity.type
_entity.pdbx_description
1 polymer ?
#
loop_
_entity_poly.entity_id
_entity_poly.type
_entity_poly.pdbx_seq_one_letter_code
_entity_poly.pdbx_strand_id
1 'polypeptide(L)'
;FLPYLMGERSPYWNPDAKGAFIGLTLTHKKEHLIRSVLEGIAFNLKIILDAFEEQGARIEEVRVIGGGARGRVLRQIMADVYGRKILSLLLVEEATSLGAAIAGGIGTGIFKDFSLTG
;
A
#
# COMPACT_ATOMS: atom_id res chain seq x y z
N PHE A 1 -11.55 -3.50 -10.71
CA PHE A 1 -11.27 -2.11 -11.13
C PHE A 1 -9.77 -1.98 -11.36
N LEU A 2 -9.36 -1.37 -12.47
CA LEU A 2 -7.96 -1.03 -12.75
C LEU A 2 -7.70 0.39 -12.19
N PRO A 3 -6.73 0.60 -11.28
CA PRO A 3 -6.58 1.87 -10.56
C PRO A 3 -5.71 2.93 -11.26
N TYR A 4 -5.42 2.78 -12.55
CA TYR A 4 -4.46 3.60 -13.32
C TYR A 4 -5.00 4.98 -13.73
N LEU A 5 -5.61 5.71 -12.80
CA LEU A 5 -6.25 7.00 -13.09
C LEU A 5 -5.25 8.07 -13.58
N MET A 6 -3.97 7.94 -13.22
CA MET A 6 -2.90 8.89 -13.54
C MET A 6 -1.76 8.23 -14.35
N GLY A 7 -2.06 7.16 -15.09
CA GLY A 7 -1.03 6.23 -15.57
C GLY A 7 -0.59 5.27 -14.47
N GLU A 8 0.42 4.46 -14.75
CA GLU A 8 1.01 3.56 -13.76
C GLU A 8 2.54 3.59 -13.82
N ARG A 9 3.16 3.63 -12.64
CA ARG A 9 4.61 3.43 -12.48
C ARG A 9 4.82 1.94 -12.28
N SER A 10 5.20 1.48 -11.10
CA SER A 10 5.25 0.04 -10.83
C SER A 10 3.84 -0.56 -10.83
N PRO A 11 3.60 -1.73 -11.44
CA PRO A 11 4.62 -2.60 -12.06
C PRO A 11 4.84 -2.36 -13.57
N TYR A 12 3.97 -1.60 -14.25
CA TYR A 12 3.89 -1.60 -15.72
C TYR A 12 4.68 -0.49 -16.45
N TRP A 13 5.10 0.55 -15.75
CA TRP A 13 5.81 1.74 -16.26
C TRP A 13 5.14 2.35 -17.50
N ASN A 14 3.82 2.48 -17.43
CA ASN A 14 2.99 2.92 -18.54
C ASN A 14 2.26 4.22 -18.16
N PRO A 15 2.75 5.40 -18.61
CA PRO A 15 2.09 6.68 -18.33
C PRO A 15 0.73 6.82 -19.03
N ASP A 16 0.50 6.03 -20.09
CA ASP A 16 -0.75 6.06 -20.88
C ASP A 16 -1.83 5.14 -20.32
N ALA A 17 -1.52 4.31 -19.31
CA ALA A 17 -2.50 3.45 -18.65
C ALA A 17 -3.68 4.29 -18.10
N LYS A 18 -4.89 3.71 -18.15
CA LYS A 18 -6.13 4.36 -17.71
C LYS A 18 -6.89 3.49 -16.73
N GLY A 19 -7.63 4.14 -15.83
CA GLY A 19 -8.52 3.44 -14.91
C GLY A 19 -9.73 2.86 -15.63
N ALA A 20 -10.19 1.68 -15.18
CA ALA A 20 -11.31 1.00 -15.82
C ALA A 20 -12.14 0.17 -14.81
N PHE A 21 -13.46 0.23 -14.96
CA PHE A 21 -14.36 -0.80 -14.44
C PHE A 21 -14.64 -1.79 -15.56
N ILE A 22 -14.36 -3.07 -15.31
CA ILE A 22 -14.53 -4.16 -16.26
C ILE A 22 -15.43 -5.20 -15.61
N GLY A 23 -16.40 -5.75 -16.36
CA GLY A 23 -17.32 -6.79 -15.88
C GLY A 23 -18.59 -6.27 -15.19
N LEU A 24 -19.01 -5.03 -15.46
CA LEU A 24 -20.26 -4.50 -14.91
C LEU A 24 -21.49 -5.23 -15.48
N THR A 25 -22.48 -5.44 -14.61
CA THR A 25 -23.80 -6.01 -14.92
C THR A 25 -24.88 -5.24 -14.18
N LEU A 26 -26.16 -5.44 -14.51
CA LEU A 26 -27.29 -4.77 -13.86
C LEU A 26 -27.44 -5.06 -12.36
N THR A 27 -26.79 -6.11 -11.84
CA THR A 27 -26.81 -6.43 -10.40
C THR A 27 -25.83 -5.58 -9.60
N HIS A 28 -24.89 -4.90 -10.28
CA HIS A 28 -23.90 -4.07 -9.61
C HIS A 28 -24.51 -2.74 -9.15
N LYS A 29 -24.32 -2.43 -7.87
CA LYS A 29 -24.77 -1.19 -7.23
C LYS A 29 -23.57 -0.33 -6.86
N LYS A 30 -23.83 0.90 -6.42
CA LYS A 30 -22.81 1.87 -6.01
C LYS A 30 -21.82 1.26 -5.00
N GLU A 31 -22.31 0.45 -4.06
CA GLU A 31 -21.49 -0.16 -3.02
C GLU A 31 -20.49 -1.17 -3.60
N HIS A 32 -20.88 -1.92 -4.63
CA HIS A 32 -19.99 -2.84 -5.35
C HIS A 32 -18.89 -2.08 -6.10
N LEU A 33 -19.22 -0.94 -6.72
CA LEU A 33 -18.22 -0.11 -7.38
C LEU A 33 -17.21 0.44 -6.36
N ILE A 34 -17.68 0.99 -5.23
CA ILE A 34 -16.81 1.47 -4.15
C ILE A 34 -15.90 0.36 -3.64
N ARG A 35 -16.46 -0.82 -3.36
CA ARG A 35 -15.70 -1.98 -2.91
C ARG A 35 -14.64 -2.39 -3.93
N SER A 36 -15.00 -2.45 -5.21
CA SER A 36 -14.08 -2.84 -6.28
C SER A 36 -12.91 -1.87 -6.46
N VAL A 37 -13.08 -0.59 -6.11
CA VAL A 37 -11.98 0.39 -6.11
C VAL A 37 -10.97 0.05 -5.01
N LEU A 38 -11.45 -0.21 -3.79
CA LEU A 38 -10.58 -0.58 -2.67
C LEU A 38 -9.84 -1.90 -2.96
N GLU A 39 -10.53 -2.89 -3.50
CA GLU A 39 -9.94 -4.16 -3.91
C GLU A 39 -8.97 -3.99 -5.07
N GLY A 40 -9.30 -3.16 -6.06
CA GLY A 40 -8.41 -2.88 -7.20
C GLY A 40 -7.08 -2.27 -6.78
N ILE A 41 -7.09 -1.39 -5.77
CA ILE A 41 -5.86 -0.84 -5.18
C ILE A 41 -5.04 -1.97 -4.53
N ALA A 42 -5.67 -2.83 -3.71
CA ALA A 42 -4.98 -3.93 -3.06
C ALA A 42 -4.41 -4.93 -4.09
N PHE A 43 -5.20 -5.36 -5.08
CA PHE A 43 -4.72 -6.27 -6.12
C PHE A 43 -3.56 -5.69 -6.93
N ASN A 44 -3.58 -4.39 -7.24
CA ASN A 44 -2.46 -3.78 -7.96
C ASN A 44 -1.16 -3.81 -7.14
N LEU A 45 -1.25 -3.54 -5.83
CA LEU A 45 -0.11 -3.63 -4.92
C LEU A 45 0.34 -5.07 -4.68
N LYS A 46 -0.58 -6.04 -4.74
CA LYS A 46 -0.25 -7.48 -4.65
C LYS A 46 0.71 -7.91 -5.77
N ILE A 47 0.59 -7.36 -6.98
CA ILE A 47 1.52 -7.68 -8.08
C ILE A 47 2.96 -7.32 -7.69
N ILE A 48 3.16 -6.20 -7.00
CA ILE A 48 4.47 -5.79 -6.51
C ILE A 48 4.95 -6.72 -5.38
N LEU A 49 4.06 -7.06 -4.45
CA LEU A 49 4.35 -8.00 -3.37
C LEU A 49 4.82 -9.35 -3.93
N ASP A 50 4.05 -9.92 -4.85
CA ASP A 50 4.33 -11.21 -5.48
C ASP A 50 5.66 -11.17 -6.26
N ALA A 51 5.93 -10.07 -6.97
CA ALA A 51 7.21 -9.90 -7.65
C ALA A 51 8.42 -9.91 -6.69
N PHE A 52 8.30 -9.36 -5.48
CA PHE A 52 9.37 -9.47 -4.47
C PHE A 52 9.54 -10.91 -3.99
N GLU A 53 8.44 -11.62 -3.74
CA GLU A 53 8.48 -13.01 -3.26
C GLU A 53 9.04 -13.97 -4.32
N GLU A 54 8.73 -13.74 -5.60
CA GLU A 54 9.31 -14.47 -6.74
C GLU A 54 10.83 -14.28 -6.85
N GLN A 55 11.36 -13.14 -6.38
CA GLN A 55 12.81 -12.89 -6.30
C GLN A 55 13.43 -13.42 -4.99
N GLY A 56 12.67 -14.18 -4.19
CA GLY A 56 13.15 -14.84 -2.98
C GLY A 56 12.98 -14.04 -1.69
N ALA A 57 12.31 -12.89 -1.72
CA ALA A 57 11.98 -12.17 -0.49
C ALA A 57 10.99 -12.99 0.35
N ARG A 58 11.19 -13.02 1.67
CA ARG A 58 10.23 -13.62 2.61
C ARG A 58 9.50 -12.50 3.33
N ILE A 59 8.26 -12.25 2.95
CA ILE A 59 7.47 -11.14 3.49
C ILE A 59 6.37 -11.73 4.37
N GLU A 60 6.53 -11.63 5.70
CA GLU A 60 5.57 -12.16 6.67
C GLU A 60 4.52 -11.11 7.08
N GLU A 61 4.92 -9.85 7.06
CA GLU A 61 4.08 -8.71 7.43
C GLU A 61 4.28 -7.52 6.50
N VAL A 62 3.22 -6.73 6.33
CA VAL A 62 3.23 -5.50 5.54
C VAL A 62 2.84 -4.34 6.45
N ARG A 63 3.71 -3.33 6.52
CA ARG A 63 3.48 -2.10 7.29
C ARG A 63 2.92 -1.03 6.37
N VAL A 64 1.74 -0.50 6.72
CA VAL A 64 1.05 0.54 5.97
C VAL A 64 1.13 1.88 6.70
N ILE A 65 1.42 2.93 5.93
CA ILE A 65 1.53 4.32 6.40
C ILE A 65 0.70 5.26 5.51
N GLY A 66 0.56 6.52 5.93
CA GLY A 66 -0.16 7.55 5.18
C GLY A 66 -1.69 7.36 5.12
N GLY A 67 -2.36 8.15 4.28
CA GLY A 67 -3.82 8.26 4.26
C GLY A 67 -4.57 6.93 4.02
N GLY A 68 -3.96 6.00 3.26
CA GLY A 68 -4.50 4.66 3.00
C GLY A 68 -4.50 3.73 4.21
N ALA A 69 -3.62 3.95 5.18
CA ALA A 69 -3.55 3.14 6.41
C ALA A 69 -4.65 3.49 7.43
N ARG A 70 -5.35 4.64 7.28
CA ARG A 70 -6.42 5.07 8.21
C ARG A 70 -7.65 4.16 8.17
N GLY A 71 -8.01 3.66 6.99
CA GLY A 71 -9.23 2.87 6.79
C GLY A 71 -9.09 1.43 7.30
N ARG A 72 -9.87 1.03 8.31
CA ARG A 72 -9.93 -0.38 8.77
C ARG A 72 -10.33 -1.32 7.64
N VAL A 73 -11.27 -0.91 6.78
CA VAL A 73 -11.77 -1.71 5.66
C VAL A 73 -10.66 -2.00 4.64
N LEU A 74 -9.90 -0.98 4.23
CA LEU A 74 -8.81 -1.18 3.26
C LEU A 74 -7.70 -2.07 3.84
N ARG A 75 -7.36 -1.91 5.12
CA ARG A 75 -6.39 -2.80 5.80
C ARG A 75 -6.86 -4.25 5.84
N GLN A 76 -8.13 -4.50 6.12
CA GLN A 76 -8.67 -5.86 6.08
C GLN A 76 -8.63 -6.43 4.67
N ILE A 77 -9.05 -5.66 3.66
CA ILE A 77 -8.96 -6.08 2.25
C ILE A 77 -7.52 -6.42 1.87
N MET A 78 -6.54 -5.61 2.26
CA MET A 78 -5.13 -5.89 2.03
C MET A 78 -4.69 -7.19 2.72
N ALA A 79 -5.09 -7.41 3.98
CA ALA A 79 -4.77 -8.64 4.71
C ALA A 79 -5.32 -9.88 3.99
N ASP A 80 -6.57 -9.80 3.54
CA ASP A 80 -7.26 -10.88 2.83
C ASP A 80 -6.62 -11.15 1.47
N VAL A 81 -6.31 -10.10 0.70
CA VAL A 81 -5.71 -10.20 -0.65
C VAL A 81 -4.25 -10.69 -0.59
N TYR A 82 -3.46 -10.18 0.37
CA TYR A 82 -2.04 -10.54 0.47
C TYR A 82 -1.83 -11.87 1.20
N GLY A 83 -2.77 -12.28 2.05
CA GLY A 83 -2.58 -13.41 2.96
C GLY A 83 -1.45 -13.14 3.95
N ARG A 84 -1.30 -11.88 4.39
CA ARG A 84 -0.22 -11.41 5.28
C ARG A 84 -0.79 -10.53 6.39
N LYS A 85 -0.03 -10.42 7.48
CA LYS A 85 -0.38 -9.51 8.58
C LYS A 85 -0.19 -8.06 8.12
N ILE A 86 -1.24 -7.24 8.24
CA ILE A 86 -1.17 -5.80 7.97
C ILE A 86 -1.00 -5.05 9.27
N LEU A 87 0.12 -4.34 9.40
CA LEU A 87 0.43 -3.48 10.54
C LEU A 87 0.24 -2.02 10.14
N SER A 88 -0.35 -1.23 11.01
CA SER A 88 -0.38 0.24 10.88
C SER A 88 0.46 0.85 12.00
N LEU A 89 1.29 1.83 11.66
CA LEU A 89 1.98 2.62 12.69
C LEU A 89 0.98 3.35 13.59
N LEU A 90 1.35 3.61 14.84
CA LEU A 90 0.54 4.43 15.75
C LEU A 90 0.46 5.89 15.24
N LEU A 91 1.54 6.38 14.64
CA LEU A 91 1.66 7.72 14.05
C LEU A 91 1.72 7.64 12.52
N VAL A 92 0.60 7.23 11.93
CA VAL A 92 0.45 7.01 10.47
C VAL A 92 0.82 8.24 9.63
N GLU A 93 0.52 9.45 10.12
CA GLU A 93 0.67 10.71 9.38
C GLU A 93 2.08 11.30 9.51
N GLU A 94 2.81 10.94 10.56
CA GLU A 94 4.11 11.52 10.89
C GLU A 94 5.26 10.60 10.49
N ALA A 95 5.00 9.42 9.90
CA ALA A 95 6.03 8.45 9.53
C ALA A 95 7.19 9.07 8.72
N THR A 96 6.86 9.97 7.79
CA THR A 96 7.87 10.69 6.99
C THR A 96 8.67 11.68 7.84
N SER A 97 8.00 12.49 8.67
CA SER A 97 8.64 13.47 9.55
C SER A 97 9.51 12.80 10.62
N LEU A 98 9.05 11.67 11.16
CA LEU A 98 9.78 10.82 12.10
C LEU A 98 11.04 10.25 11.45
N GLY A 99 10.94 9.74 10.21
CA GLY A 99 12.11 9.27 9.46
C GLY A 99 13.15 10.36 9.25
N ALA A 100 12.71 11.58 8.88
CA ALA A 100 13.60 12.73 8.72
C ALA A 100 14.25 13.15 10.04
N ALA A 101 13.49 13.17 11.14
CA ALA A 101 14.01 13.51 12.47
C ALA A 101 15.05 12.50 12.97
N ILE A 102 14.82 11.19 12.75
CA ILE A 102 15.78 10.13 13.08
C ILE A 102 17.05 10.29 12.24
N ALA A 103 16.93 10.48 10.92
CA ALA A 103 18.08 10.69 10.05
C ALA A 103 18.91 11.91 10.46
N GLY A 104 18.26 13.03 10.78
CA GLY A 104 18.92 14.23 11.30
C GLY A 104 19.60 14.00 12.65
N GLY A 105 18.93 13.30 13.57
CA GLY A 105 19.48 12.96 14.89
C GLY A 105 20.68 12.01 14.82
N ILE A 106 20.74 11.11 13.83
CA ILE A 106 21.95 10.30 13.58
C ILE A 106 23.07 11.20 13.06
N GLY A 107 22.78 12.10 12.11
CA GLY A 107 23.76 13.04 11.55
C GLY A 107 24.36 13.99 12.60
N THR A 108 23.61 14.33 13.65
CA THR A 108 24.06 15.17 14.77
C THR A 108 24.60 14.37 15.97
N GLY A 109 24.59 13.04 15.90
CA GLY A 109 25.07 12.16 16.98
C GLY A 109 24.13 12.01 18.18
N ILE A 110 22.90 12.52 18.09
CA ILE A 110 21.85 12.32 19.10
C ILE A 110 21.41 10.86 19.12
N PHE A 111 21.31 10.24 17.94
CA PHE A 111 20.96 8.82 17.79
C PHE A 111 22.14 8.04 17.22
N LYS A 112 22.27 6.78 17.64
CA LYS A 112 23.37 5.92 17.23
C LYS A 112 23.17 5.35 15.83
N ASP A 113 21.94 4.93 15.51
CA ASP A 113 21.58 4.24 14.27
C ASP A 113 20.06 4.25 14.03
N PHE A 114 19.62 3.61 12.95
CA PHE A 114 18.21 3.55 12.53
C PHE A 114 17.37 2.50 13.26
N SER A 115 17.90 1.80 14.27
CA SER A 115 17.14 0.75 14.99
C SER A 115 15.88 1.26 15.71
N LEU A 116 15.73 2.58 15.83
CA LEU A 116 14.59 3.25 16.46
C LEU A 116 13.29 3.23 15.63
N THR A 117 13.32 2.82 14.35
CA THR A 117 12.16 2.91 13.42
C THR A 117 11.20 1.72 13.49
N GLY A 118 10.98 1.16 14.69
CA GLY A 118 10.23 -0.07 14.93
C GLY A 118 8.78 -0.11 14.44
#